data_AF-I8QP22-F1
#
_entry.id   AF-I8QP22-F1
#
_cell.length_a   1.000
_cell.length_b   1.000
_cell.length_c   1.000
_cell.angle_alpha   90.00
_cell.angle_beta   90.00
_cell.angle_gamma   90.00
#
_symmetry.space_group_name_H-M   'P 1'
#
loop_
_entity.id
_entity.type
_entity.pdbx_description
1 polymer ?
#
loop_
_entity_poly.entity_id
_entity_poly.type
_entity_poly.pdbx_seq_one_letter_code
_entity_poly.pdbx_strand_id
1 'polypeptide(L)'
;MRQRSRGRQGTATAEDLLPVEVRRRRCERVLSRDELAQRTGYSRQYISQLEQPSRGIPSRPVIAAVDAALEAGGALVDLREAAVAARAERLRRRPDPERESRRRVSDLLDHRRSDRELDYLDRLVADLIAKADRLDPQDVTARVLDQQSVVDNLLRTPLLPHQQFRLFMLAGHLAGLLAISLLDVDELAGASTCCLEAAVFTELTGHEGLRAWTLAVNGLIDAAARRACAADAGQAPDAAPPAAAGADGRLGGPAFTPLPGRSGAAGRTPAMPGSQPGAAPPTRLDPVEGPPSPVGSGASAEAFTPAGPGAEADGSTAFEPALPSGDGGESLDEMLIAPGGRATPPRLIALVKGRIARFATANTHRTVPPSGISHAFRPPV
;
A
#
# COMPACT_ATOMS: atom_id res chain seq x y z
N MET A 1 -11.09 -16.13 16.32
CA MET A 1 -9.96 -15.99 17.26
C MET A 1 -9.39 -14.59 17.08
N ARG A 2 -9.88 -13.59 17.84
CA ARG A 2 -9.48 -12.18 17.65
C ARG A 2 -8.16 -11.94 18.38
N GLN A 3 -7.07 -11.81 17.62
CA GLN A 3 -5.78 -11.35 18.13
C GLN A 3 -5.98 -9.95 18.73
N ARG A 4 -5.93 -9.87 20.07
CA ARG A 4 -5.92 -8.59 20.76
C ARG A 4 -4.57 -7.95 20.46
N SER A 5 -4.63 -6.77 19.85
CA SER A 5 -3.52 -5.83 19.77
C SER A 5 -2.80 -5.81 21.12
N ARG A 6 -1.51 -6.18 21.09
CA ARG A 6 -0.60 -6.08 22.22
C ARG A 6 -0.41 -4.60 22.54
N GLY A 7 -1.37 -4.02 23.26
CA GLY A 7 -1.25 -2.70 23.83
C GLY A 7 -0.06 -2.69 24.77
N ARG A 8 0.91 -1.83 24.45
CA ARG A 8 1.93 -1.25 25.34
C ARG A 8 2.21 -2.06 26.60
N GLN A 9 3.22 -2.93 26.54
CA GLN A 9 3.83 -3.54 27.73
C GLN A 9 4.32 -2.41 28.64
N GLY A 10 3.61 -2.14 29.72
CA GLY A 10 3.99 -1.09 30.65
C GLY A 10 2.94 -0.98 31.74
N THR A 11 3.22 -1.60 32.88
CA THR A 11 2.42 -1.66 34.12
C THR A 11 1.21 -2.61 34.04
N ALA A 12 1.38 -3.82 34.57
CA ALA A 12 0.23 -4.67 34.91
C ALA A 12 -0.65 -3.90 35.89
N THR A 13 -1.92 -3.71 35.57
CA THR A 13 -2.82 -2.94 36.43
C THR A 13 -3.24 -3.78 37.62
N ALA A 14 -3.66 -3.15 38.73
CA ALA A 14 -4.16 -3.89 39.90
C ALA A 14 -5.33 -4.84 39.54
N GLU A 15 -6.10 -4.53 38.49
CA GLU A 15 -7.11 -5.44 37.92
C GLU A 15 -6.51 -6.71 37.31
N ASP A 16 -5.34 -6.62 36.67
CA ASP A 16 -4.64 -7.75 36.05
C ASP A 16 -3.91 -8.62 37.10
N LEU A 17 -3.52 -8.01 38.22
CA LEU A 17 -2.79 -8.68 39.30
C LEU A 17 -3.70 -9.49 40.23
N LEU A 18 -4.96 -9.09 40.41
CA LEU A 18 -5.90 -9.74 41.35
C LEU A 18 -6.11 -11.24 41.07
N PRO A 19 -6.38 -11.69 39.83
CA PRO A 19 -6.57 -13.11 39.55
C PRO A 19 -5.30 -13.94 39.76
N VAL A 20 -4.14 -13.34 39.43
CA VAL A 20 -2.83 -13.98 39.58
C VAL A 20 -2.50 -14.15 41.06
N GLU A 21 -2.77 -13.14 41.88
CA GLU A 21 -2.48 -13.15 43.31
C GLU A 21 -3.36 -14.14 44.08
N VAL A 22 -4.66 -14.23 43.72
CA VAL A 22 -5.56 -15.26 44.29
C VAL A 22 -5.03 -16.66 43.96
N ARG A 23 -4.64 -16.90 42.71
CA ARG A 23 -4.09 -18.19 42.28
C ARG A 23 -2.79 -18.51 43.01
N ARG A 24 -1.90 -17.53 43.16
CA ARG A 24 -0.61 -17.68 43.86
C ARG A 24 -0.83 -18.12 45.30
N ARG A 25 -1.64 -17.38 46.07
CA ARG A 25 -1.91 -17.67 47.49
C ARG A 25 -2.63 -18.99 47.70
N ARG A 26 -3.56 -19.36 46.81
CA ARG A 26 -4.20 -20.69 46.86
C ARG A 26 -3.18 -21.81 46.71
N CYS A 27 -2.27 -21.69 45.74
CA CYS A 27 -1.20 -22.68 45.53
C CYS A 27 -0.22 -22.75 46.72
N GLU A 28 0.15 -21.62 47.33
CA GLU A 28 1.03 -21.58 48.51
C GLU A 28 0.43 -22.27 49.73
N ARG A 29 -0.90 -22.23 49.86
CA ARG A 29 -1.64 -22.94 50.91
C ARG A 29 -1.99 -24.39 50.53
N VAL A 30 -1.58 -24.86 49.35
CA VAL A 30 -1.85 -26.20 48.81
C VAL A 30 -3.35 -26.52 48.76
N LEU A 31 -4.20 -25.50 48.56
CA LEU A 31 -5.65 -25.67 48.49
C LEU A 31 -6.09 -25.99 47.06
N SER A 32 -6.97 -26.96 46.90
CA SER A 32 -7.69 -27.15 45.65
C SER A 32 -8.75 -26.06 45.44
N ARG A 33 -9.22 -25.88 44.21
CA ARG A 33 -10.32 -24.93 43.91
C ARG A 33 -11.62 -25.35 44.59
N ASP A 34 -11.82 -26.66 44.75
CA ASP A 34 -13.00 -27.24 45.39
C ASP A 34 -13.00 -26.99 46.90
N GLU A 35 -11.83 -27.10 47.55
CA GLU A 35 -11.67 -26.75 48.96
C GLU A 35 -11.85 -25.25 49.21
N LEU A 36 -11.29 -24.39 48.34
CA LEU A 36 -11.49 -22.94 48.45
C LEU A 36 -12.97 -22.55 48.25
N ALA A 37 -13.65 -23.20 47.30
CA ALA A 37 -15.09 -23.06 47.10
C ALA A 37 -15.89 -23.45 48.36
N GLN A 38 -15.58 -24.61 48.97
CA GLN A 38 -16.22 -25.07 50.19
C GLN A 38 -16.00 -24.11 51.37
N ARG A 39 -14.78 -23.58 51.54
CA ARG A 39 -14.46 -22.64 52.62
C ARG A 39 -15.12 -21.28 52.47
N THR A 40 -15.31 -20.82 51.23
CA THR A 40 -15.89 -19.50 50.95
C THR A 40 -17.41 -19.53 50.77
N GLY A 41 -18.00 -20.72 50.59
CA GLY A 41 -19.42 -20.89 50.27
C GLY A 41 -19.78 -20.59 48.82
N TYR A 42 -18.79 -20.39 47.93
CA TYR A 42 -19.01 -20.15 46.50
C TYR A 42 -18.81 -21.42 45.68
N SER A 43 -19.30 -21.44 44.43
CA SER A 43 -19.10 -22.59 43.55
C SER A 43 -17.66 -22.68 43.02
N ARG A 44 -17.18 -23.90 42.78
CA ARG A 44 -15.88 -24.17 42.14
C ARG A 44 -15.70 -23.41 40.81
N GLN A 45 -16.76 -23.35 40.01
CA GLN A 45 -16.74 -22.65 38.72
C GLN A 45 -16.52 -21.15 38.92
N TYR A 46 -17.12 -20.56 39.95
CA TYR A 46 -16.94 -19.15 40.28
C TYR A 46 -15.51 -18.85 40.76
N ILE A 47 -14.92 -19.72 41.59
CA ILE A 47 -13.51 -19.61 41.98
C ILE A 47 -12.58 -19.73 40.76
N SER A 48 -12.86 -20.68 39.86
CA SER A 48 -12.11 -20.82 38.59
C SER A 48 -12.19 -19.56 37.73
N GLN A 49 -13.36 -18.91 37.67
CA GLN A 49 -13.55 -17.65 36.96
C GLN A 49 -12.81 -16.48 37.61
N LEU A 50 -12.71 -16.47 38.94
CA LEU A 50 -12.03 -15.43 39.72
C LEU A 50 -10.51 -15.47 39.53
N GLU A 51 -9.92 -16.64 39.28
CA GLU A 51 -8.51 -16.81 38.92
C GLU A 51 -8.19 -16.50 37.45
N GLN A 52 -9.20 -16.34 36.61
CA GLN A 52 -9.02 -15.97 35.22
C GLN A 52 -8.97 -14.44 35.08
N PRO A 53 -8.21 -13.91 34.10
CA PRO A 53 -8.26 -12.50 33.75
C PRO A 53 -9.65 -12.17 33.19
N SER A 54 -10.56 -11.82 34.10
CA SER A 54 -11.96 -11.52 33.82
C SER A 54 -12.17 -10.02 33.62
N ARG A 55 -13.24 -9.65 32.90
CA ARG A 55 -13.47 -8.28 32.42
C ARG A 55 -13.96 -7.30 33.50
N GLY A 56 -13.93 -7.68 34.79
CA GLY A 56 -14.52 -6.90 35.86
C GLY A 56 -13.90 -7.20 37.23
N ILE A 57 -13.95 -6.20 38.10
CA ILE A 57 -13.50 -6.31 39.49
C ILE A 57 -14.60 -7.03 40.28
N PRO A 58 -14.31 -8.15 40.96
CA PRO A 58 -15.29 -8.85 41.79
C PRO A 58 -15.83 -7.97 42.94
N SER A 59 -17.02 -8.31 43.44
CA SER A 59 -17.64 -7.55 44.53
C SER A 59 -16.82 -7.66 45.82
N ARG A 60 -16.90 -6.64 46.69
CA ARG A 60 -16.13 -6.60 47.95
C ARG A 60 -16.40 -7.80 48.86
N PRO A 61 -17.66 -8.26 49.06
CA PRO A 61 -17.93 -9.41 49.91
C PRO A 61 -17.27 -10.69 49.41
N VAL A 62 -17.23 -10.90 48.09
CA VAL A 62 -16.58 -12.06 47.47
C VAL A 62 -15.08 -12.06 47.77
N ILE A 63 -14.41 -10.93 47.54
CA ILE A 63 -12.97 -10.83 47.78
C ILE A 63 -12.65 -10.93 49.27
N ALA A 64 -13.47 -10.36 50.15
CA ALA A 64 -13.30 -10.48 51.60
C ALA A 64 -13.42 -11.94 52.07
N ALA A 65 -14.37 -12.71 51.54
CA ALA A 65 -14.51 -14.13 51.85
C ALA A 65 -13.31 -14.96 51.36
N VAL A 66 -12.83 -14.69 50.14
CA VAL A 66 -11.63 -15.35 49.59
C VAL A 66 -10.37 -14.95 50.38
N ASP A 67 -10.24 -13.70 50.79
CA ASP A 67 -9.14 -13.20 51.61
C ASP A 67 -9.11 -13.89 52.98
N ALA A 68 -10.26 -14.01 53.65
CA ALA A 68 -10.40 -14.73 54.91
C ALA A 68 -10.07 -16.23 54.75
N ALA A 69 -10.59 -16.89 53.71
CA ALA A 69 -10.35 -18.31 53.47
C ALA A 69 -8.89 -18.65 53.10
N LEU A 70 -8.17 -17.69 52.50
CA LEU A 70 -6.74 -17.78 52.20
C LEU A 70 -5.85 -17.18 53.31
N GLU A 71 -6.45 -16.66 54.37
CA GLU A 71 -5.78 -15.94 55.46
C GLU A 71 -4.80 -14.88 54.93
N ALA A 72 -5.27 -14.09 53.96
CA ALA A 72 -4.45 -13.14 53.22
C ALA A 72 -4.24 -11.79 53.96
N GLY A 73 -4.84 -11.62 55.13
CA GLY A 73 -4.63 -10.48 56.02
C GLY A 73 -5.13 -9.14 55.44
N GLY A 74 -6.13 -9.18 54.57
CA GLY A 74 -6.66 -8.02 53.86
C GLY A 74 -5.98 -7.70 52.53
N ALA A 75 -4.87 -8.35 52.18
CA ALA A 75 -4.10 -8.01 50.99
C ALA A 75 -4.89 -8.11 49.67
N LEU A 76 -5.82 -9.06 49.55
CA LEU A 76 -6.68 -9.16 48.35
C LEU A 76 -7.75 -8.07 48.34
N VAL A 77 -8.24 -7.66 49.52
CA VAL A 77 -9.18 -6.55 49.65
C VAL A 77 -8.50 -5.24 49.27
N ASP A 78 -7.27 -5.00 49.73
CA ASP A 78 -6.48 -3.82 49.37
C ASP A 78 -6.21 -3.75 47.87
N LEU A 79 -5.86 -4.88 47.26
CA LEU A 79 -5.61 -4.96 45.82
C LEU A 79 -6.88 -4.72 44.99
N ARG A 80 -8.04 -5.16 45.50
CA ARG A 80 -9.35 -4.81 44.93
C ARG A 80 -9.63 -3.32 45.04
N GLU A 81 -9.45 -2.70 46.21
CA GLU A 81 -9.66 -1.25 46.38
C GLU A 81 -8.72 -0.45 45.48
N ALA A 82 -7.46 -0.87 45.34
CA ALA A 82 -6.52 -0.28 44.39
C ALA A 82 -7.00 -0.42 42.93
N ALA A 83 -7.56 -1.58 42.56
CA ALA A 83 -8.15 -1.79 41.24
C ALA A 83 -9.37 -0.89 41.00
N VAL A 84 -10.26 -0.74 41.99
CA VAL A 84 -11.44 0.15 41.90
C VAL A 84 -11.00 1.60 41.80
N ALA A 85 -10.03 2.03 42.60
CA ALA A 85 -9.47 3.38 42.55
C ALA A 85 -8.82 3.66 41.18
N ALA A 86 -8.02 2.72 40.65
CA ALA A 86 -7.42 2.85 39.32
C ALA A 86 -8.48 2.92 38.21
N ARG A 87 -9.56 2.14 38.31
CA ARG A 87 -10.68 2.20 37.36
C ARG A 87 -11.46 3.52 37.46
N ALA A 88 -11.75 3.98 38.67
CA ALA A 88 -12.39 5.27 38.90
C ALA A 88 -11.53 6.42 38.37
N GLU A 89 -10.22 6.37 38.58
CA GLU A 89 -9.27 7.34 38.03
C GLU A 89 -9.26 7.32 36.50
N ARG A 90 -9.27 6.15 35.86
CA ARG A 90 -9.40 6.06 34.39
C ARG A 90 -10.73 6.61 33.87
N LEU A 91 -11.82 6.40 34.60
CA LEU A 91 -13.13 6.96 34.26
C LEU A 91 -13.17 8.47 34.46
N ARG A 92 -12.48 9.01 35.48
CA ARG A 92 -12.29 10.46 35.67
C ARG A 92 -11.39 11.07 34.61
N ARG A 93 -10.36 10.33 34.16
CA ARG A 93 -9.50 10.66 33.02
C ARG A 93 -10.16 10.38 31.67
N ARG A 94 -11.49 10.23 31.61
CA ARG A 94 -12.20 10.15 30.33
C ARG A 94 -11.70 11.34 29.49
N PRO A 95 -11.09 11.09 28.31
CA PRO A 95 -10.54 12.14 27.49
C PRO A 95 -11.65 13.17 27.30
N ASP A 96 -11.38 14.41 27.71
CA ASP A 96 -12.32 15.50 27.50
C ASP A 96 -12.61 15.54 26.00
N PRO A 97 -13.86 15.29 25.57
CA PRO A 97 -14.20 15.22 24.16
C PRO A 97 -13.89 16.54 23.45
N GLU A 98 -13.95 17.66 24.16
CA GLU A 98 -13.58 18.96 23.63
C GLU A 98 -12.07 19.05 23.38
N ARG A 99 -11.24 18.69 24.37
CA ARG A 99 -9.79 18.63 24.20
C ARG A 99 -9.36 17.66 23.09
N GLU A 100 -10.01 16.50 22.96
CA GLU A 100 -9.73 15.53 21.90
C GLU A 100 -10.18 16.05 20.52
N SER A 101 -11.30 16.77 20.46
CA SER A 101 -11.74 17.44 19.24
C SER A 101 -10.75 18.54 18.83
N ARG A 102 -10.33 19.39 19.77
CA ARG A 102 -9.33 20.44 19.52
C ARG A 102 -7.98 19.87 19.08
N ARG A 103 -7.53 18.75 19.67
CA ARG A 103 -6.36 18.02 19.20
C ARG A 103 -6.52 17.59 17.75
N ARG A 104 -7.62 16.91 17.41
CA ARG A 104 -7.89 16.50 16.03
C ARG A 104 -7.99 17.67 15.06
N VAL A 105 -8.61 18.79 15.45
CA VAL A 105 -8.65 20.01 14.63
C VAL A 105 -7.26 20.61 14.46
N SER A 106 -6.45 20.68 15.53
CA SER A 106 -5.06 21.14 15.45
C SER A 106 -4.25 20.24 14.52
N ASP A 107 -4.37 18.92 14.67
CA ASP A 107 -3.72 17.96 13.79
C ASP A 107 -4.16 18.22 12.34
N LEU A 108 -5.46 18.33 12.04
CA LEU A 108 -5.97 18.67 10.70
C LEU A 108 -5.42 20.01 10.16
N LEU A 109 -5.20 21.00 11.01
CA LEU A 109 -4.62 22.29 10.62
C LEU A 109 -3.11 22.19 10.36
N ASP A 110 -2.38 21.36 11.10
CA ASP A 110 -0.96 21.09 10.86
C ASP A 110 -0.75 20.44 9.48
N HIS A 111 -1.74 19.66 8.99
CA HIS A 111 -1.72 19.12 7.63
C HIS A 111 -1.82 20.20 6.53
N ARG A 112 -2.18 21.46 6.84
CA ARG A 112 -2.12 22.56 5.85
C ARG A 112 -0.71 22.88 5.42
N ARG A 113 0.30 22.58 6.25
CA ARG A 113 1.70 22.71 5.86
C ARG A 113 2.02 21.78 4.68
N SER A 114 1.45 20.58 4.69
CA SER A 114 1.58 19.60 3.61
C SER A 114 0.95 20.07 2.30
N ASP A 115 -0.14 20.86 2.33
CA ASP A 115 -0.73 21.41 1.09
C ASP A 115 0.23 22.33 0.35
N ARG A 116 0.97 23.19 1.07
CA ARG A 116 1.96 24.07 0.47
C ARG A 116 3.13 23.30 -0.14
N GLU A 117 3.54 22.20 0.51
CA GLU A 117 4.57 21.29 0.00
C GLU A 117 4.07 20.56 -1.25
N LEU A 118 2.81 20.11 -1.28
CA LEU A 118 2.19 19.53 -2.46
C LEU A 118 2.04 20.54 -3.60
N ASP A 119 1.68 21.79 -3.32
CA ASP A 119 1.63 22.86 -4.33
C ASP A 119 3.01 23.18 -4.91
N TYR A 120 4.05 23.04 -4.11
CA TYR A 120 5.43 23.19 -4.57
C TYR A 120 5.85 22.01 -5.44
N LEU A 121 5.57 20.78 -5.01
CA LEU A 121 5.83 19.57 -5.79
C LEU A 121 5.07 19.57 -7.11
N ASP A 122 3.80 19.98 -7.11
CA ASP A 122 2.99 20.10 -8.32
C ASP A 122 3.62 21.06 -9.33
N ARG A 123 4.08 22.23 -8.87
CA ARG A 123 4.84 23.18 -9.70
C ARG A 123 6.16 22.59 -10.21
N LEU A 124 6.90 21.86 -9.38
CA LEU A 124 8.15 21.21 -9.78
C LEU A 124 7.92 20.13 -10.85
N VAL A 125 6.91 19.28 -10.66
CA VAL A 125 6.56 18.22 -11.61
C VAL A 125 6.08 18.83 -12.92
N ALA A 126 5.22 19.85 -12.87
CA ALA A 126 4.77 20.55 -14.07
C ALA A 126 5.92 21.23 -14.85
N ASP A 127 6.90 21.81 -14.14
CA ASP A 127 8.10 22.39 -14.74
C ASP A 127 9.00 21.31 -15.35
N LEU A 128 9.16 20.17 -14.66
CA LEU A 128 9.93 19.03 -15.16
C LEU A 128 9.31 18.44 -16.43
N ILE A 129 7.99 18.22 -16.45
CA ILE A 129 7.24 17.79 -17.65
C ILE A 129 7.50 18.77 -18.81
N ALA A 130 7.45 20.08 -18.55
CA ALA A 130 7.65 21.10 -19.59
C ALA A 130 9.07 21.14 -20.15
N LYS A 131 10.06 20.74 -19.35
CA LYS A 131 11.50 20.76 -19.71
C LYS A 131 12.02 19.41 -20.21
N ALA A 132 11.29 18.31 -19.99
CA ALA A 132 11.74 16.95 -20.27
C ALA A 132 12.21 16.72 -21.72
N ASP A 133 11.66 17.44 -22.70
CA ASP A 133 12.10 17.32 -24.10
C ASP A 133 13.46 17.97 -24.40
N ARG A 134 13.93 18.85 -23.52
CA ARG A 134 15.17 19.62 -23.68
C ARG A 134 16.31 19.13 -22.80
N LEU A 135 16.00 18.25 -21.85
CA LEU A 135 16.96 17.68 -20.92
C LEU A 135 17.47 16.35 -21.46
N ASP A 136 18.70 16.00 -21.06
CA ASP A 136 19.21 14.66 -21.29
C ASP A 136 18.36 13.63 -20.54
N PRO A 137 18.09 12.43 -21.10
CA PRO A 137 17.32 11.40 -20.40
C PRO A 137 17.87 11.06 -19.01
N GLN A 138 19.20 11.05 -18.83
CA GLN A 138 19.81 10.76 -17.54
C GLN A 138 19.54 11.88 -16.52
N ASP A 139 19.55 13.13 -16.97
CA ASP A 139 19.19 14.29 -16.13
C ASP A 139 17.71 14.25 -15.72
N VAL A 140 16.82 13.83 -16.62
CA VAL A 140 15.40 13.63 -16.31
C VAL A 140 15.25 12.52 -15.28
N THR A 141 15.88 11.37 -15.49
CA THR A 141 15.87 10.24 -14.56
C THR A 141 16.33 10.65 -13.16
N ALA A 142 17.49 11.31 -13.05
CA ALA A 142 18.03 11.76 -11.76
C ALA A 142 17.06 12.69 -11.02
N ARG A 143 16.51 13.70 -11.72
CA ARG A 143 15.55 14.64 -11.13
C ARG A 143 14.24 13.97 -10.72
N VAL A 144 13.75 13.02 -11.51
CA VAL A 144 12.54 12.25 -11.17
C VAL A 144 12.77 11.43 -9.90
N LEU A 145 13.90 10.72 -9.79
CA LEU A 145 14.24 9.92 -8.61
C LEU A 145 14.36 10.79 -7.34
N ASP A 146 14.97 11.96 -7.46
CA ASP A 146 15.02 12.93 -6.35
C ASP A 146 13.61 13.31 -5.89
N GLN A 147 12.69 13.63 -6.82
CA GLN A 147 11.30 13.97 -6.46
C GLN A 147 10.51 12.77 -5.94
N GLN A 148 10.72 11.56 -6.47
CA GLN A 148 10.08 10.35 -5.96
C GLN A 148 10.46 10.09 -4.50
N SER A 149 11.72 10.33 -4.11
CA SER A 149 12.14 10.20 -2.71
C SER A 149 11.35 11.13 -1.78
N VAL A 150 11.02 12.35 -2.23
CA VAL A 150 10.19 13.31 -1.47
C VAL A 150 8.75 12.81 -1.39
N VAL A 151 8.20 12.33 -2.50
CA VAL A 151 6.84 11.75 -2.56
C VAL A 151 6.70 10.54 -1.64
N ASP A 152 7.67 9.62 -1.63
CA ASP A 152 7.68 8.44 -0.78
C ASP A 152 7.74 8.79 0.71
N ASN A 153 8.52 9.81 1.06
CA ASN A 153 8.56 10.31 2.44
C ASN A 153 7.22 10.91 2.86
N LEU A 154 6.55 11.65 1.96
CA LEU A 154 5.22 12.19 2.22
C LEU A 154 4.16 11.09 2.34
N LEU A 155 4.22 10.04 1.52
CA LEU A 155 3.28 8.90 1.58
C LEU A 155 3.37 8.10 2.88
N ARG A 156 4.50 8.15 3.60
CA ARG A 156 4.66 7.53 4.92
C ARG A 156 4.00 8.33 6.06
N THR A 157 3.64 9.58 5.79
CA THR A 157 3.00 10.48 6.75
C THR A 157 1.48 10.34 6.64
N PRO A 158 0.70 10.40 7.74
CA PRO A 158 -0.75 10.50 7.64
C PRO A 158 -1.12 11.76 6.85
N LEU A 159 -1.93 11.60 5.80
CA LEU A 159 -2.37 12.67 4.90
C LEU A 159 -3.90 12.71 4.85
N LEU A 160 -4.45 13.89 4.56
CA LEU A 160 -5.88 14.02 4.28
C LEU A 160 -6.21 13.32 2.95
N PRO A 161 -7.43 12.78 2.76
CA PRO A 161 -7.76 12.03 1.55
C PRO A 161 -7.50 12.79 0.24
N HIS A 162 -7.77 14.09 0.19
CA HIS A 162 -7.49 14.91 -0.99
C HIS A 162 -5.99 15.14 -1.23
N GLN A 163 -5.18 15.22 -0.15
CA GLN A 163 -3.72 15.33 -0.24
C GLN A 163 -3.11 14.05 -0.76
N GLN A 164 -3.57 12.91 -0.24
CA GLN A 164 -3.16 11.59 -0.71
C GLN A 164 -3.48 11.39 -2.19
N PHE A 165 -4.68 11.80 -2.62
CA PHE A 165 -5.09 11.77 -4.03
C PHE A 165 -4.15 12.61 -4.91
N ARG A 166 -3.85 13.86 -4.50
CA ARG A 166 -2.90 14.72 -5.21
C ARG A 166 -1.50 14.10 -5.27
N LEU A 167 -1.06 13.46 -4.20
CA LEU A 167 0.26 12.84 -4.14
C LEU A 167 0.36 11.62 -5.07
N PHE A 168 -0.69 10.80 -5.17
CA PHE A 168 -0.76 9.71 -6.16
C PHE A 168 -0.76 10.21 -7.60
N MET A 169 -1.44 11.33 -7.87
CA MET A 169 -1.36 11.99 -9.17
C MET A 169 0.07 12.39 -9.54
N LEU A 170 0.79 13.02 -8.60
CA LEU A 170 2.19 13.40 -8.80
C LEU A 170 3.11 12.19 -8.95
N ALA A 171 2.91 11.14 -8.16
CA ALA A 171 3.64 9.89 -8.26
C ALA A 171 3.46 9.24 -9.64
N GLY A 172 2.22 9.19 -10.14
CA GLY A 172 1.92 8.71 -11.49
C GLY A 172 2.65 9.51 -12.57
N HIS A 173 2.62 10.86 -12.49
CA HIS A 173 3.35 11.73 -13.41
C HIS A 173 4.88 11.57 -13.34
N LEU A 174 5.44 11.28 -12.18
CA LEU A 174 6.87 10.99 -12.05
C LEU A 174 7.20 9.62 -12.65
N ALA A 175 6.43 8.58 -12.33
CA ALA A 175 6.64 7.22 -12.82
C ALA A 175 6.55 7.14 -14.36
N GLY A 176 5.59 7.82 -14.99
CA GLY A 176 5.53 7.83 -16.46
C GLY A 176 6.63 8.67 -17.12
N LEU A 177 7.15 9.72 -16.47
CA LEU A 177 8.31 10.47 -16.97
C LEU A 177 9.57 9.59 -16.89
N LEU A 178 9.72 8.85 -15.79
CA LEU A 178 10.80 7.89 -15.62
C LEU A 178 10.73 6.82 -16.72
N ALA A 179 9.53 6.27 -16.99
CA ALA A 179 9.32 5.30 -18.04
C ALA A 179 9.76 5.81 -19.43
N ILE A 180 9.41 7.05 -19.78
CA ILE A 180 9.85 7.67 -21.05
C ILE A 180 11.38 7.86 -21.07
N SER A 181 11.98 8.34 -19.97
CA SER A 181 13.43 8.55 -19.92
C SER A 181 14.23 7.25 -20.05
N LEU A 182 13.75 6.16 -19.43
CA LEU A 182 14.36 4.83 -19.53
C LEU A 182 14.18 4.24 -20.94
N LEU A 183 13.03 4.49 -21.56
CA LEU A 183 12.79 4.10 -22.95
C LEU A 183 13.76 4.80 -23.92
N ASP A 184 14.12 6.07 -23.67
CA ASP A 184 15.07 6.82 -24.50
C ASP A 184 16.51 6.27 -24.45
N VAL A 185 16.88 5.58 -23.36
CA VAL A 185 18.18 4.91 -23.19
C VAL A 185 18.12 3.40 -23.47
N ASP A 186 17.02 2.92 -24.06
CA ASP A 186 16.77 1.52 -24.43
C ASP A 186 16.69 0.53 -23.24
N GLU A 187 16.43 1.02 -22.03
CA GLU A 187 16.23 0.22 -20.81
C GLU A 187 14.76 -0.27 -20.71
N LEU A 188 14.36 -1.14 -21.65
CA LEU A 188 12.95 -1.55 -21.83
C LEU A 188 12.30 -2.18 -20.59
N ALA A 189 13.06 -2.96 -19.82
CA ALA A 189 12.56 -3.61 -18.62
C ALA A 189 12.17 -2.57 -17.55
N GLY A 190 13.06 -1.60 -17.29
CA GLY A 190 12.81 -0.50 -16.36
C GLY A 190 11.65 0.38 -16.83
N ALA A 191 11.62 0.72 -18.12
CA ALA A 191 10.53 1.51 -18.70
C ALA A 191 9.16 0.84 -18.49
N SER A 192 9.07 -0.48 -18.70
CA SER A 192 7.85 -1.26 -18.49
C SER A 192 7.41 -1.27 -17.02
N THR A 193 8.34 -1.46 -16.08
CA THR A 193 8.04 -1.43 -14.65
C THR A 193 7.52 -0.07 -14.20
N CYS A 194 8.17 1.02 -14.60
CA CYS A 194 7.72 2.38 -14.25
C CYS A 194 6.38 2.73 -14.92
N CYS A 195 6.10 2.22 -16.12
CA CYS A 195 4.81 2.41 -16.77
C CYS A 195 3.68 1.66 -16.05
N LEU A 196 3.95 0.46 -15.53
CA LEU A 196 2.98 -0.29 -14.72
C LEU A 196 2.71 0.41 -13.40
N GLU A 197 3.73 0.96 -12.75
CA GLU A 197 3.57 1.80 -11.56
C GLU A 197 2.67 3.02 -11.85
N ALA A 198 2.92 3.73 -12.95
CA ALA A 198 2.06 4.83 -13.38
C ALA A 198 0.61 4.39 -13.62
N ALA A 199 0.39 3.19 -14.16
CA ALA A 199 -0.95 2.63 -14.36
C ALA A 199 -1.67 2.35 -13.04
N VAL A 200 -0.97 1.84 -12.03
CA VAL A 200 -1.54 1.64 -10.68
C VAL A 200 -1.99 2.98 -10.08
N PHE A 201 -1.18 4.02 -10.19
CA PHE A 201 -1.56 5.36 -9.70
C PHE A 201 -2.72 5.97 -10.48
N THR A 202 -2.81 5.71 -11.78
CA THR A 202 -3.98 6.08 -12.58
C THR A 202 -5.26 5.44 -12.05
N GLU A 203 -5.26 4.13 -11.80
CA GLU A 203 -6.45 3.44 -11.30
C GLU A 203 -6.85 3.92 -9.89
N LEU A 204 -5.87 4.22 -9.03
CA LEU A 204 -6.12 4.77 -7.70
C LEU A 204 -6.70 6.20 -7.74
N THR A 205 -6.39 6.97 -8.77
CA THR A 205 -6.83 8.37 -8.91
C THR A 205 -8.04 8.53 -9.83
N GLY A 206 -8.33 7.58 -10.72
CA GLY A 206 -9.37 7.72 -11.74
C GLY A 206 -9.16 8.92 -12.66
N HIS A 207 -7.93 9.43 -12.79
CA HIS A 207 -7.66 10.64 -13.56
C HIS A 207 -7.45 10.31 -15.04
N GLU A 208 -8.44 10.62 -15.87
CA GLU A 208 -8.45 10.29 -17.30
C GLU A 208 -7.24 10.85 -18.07
N GLY A 209 -6.78 12.06 -17.76
CA GLY A 209 -5.60 12.62 -18.43
C GLY A 209 -4.29 11.88 -18.11
N LEU A 210 -4.19 11.32 -16.90
CA LEU A 210 -3.03 10.52 -16.51
C LEU A 210 -3.14 9.13 -17.17
N ARG A 211 -4.35 8.58 -17.22
CA ARG A 211 -4.68 7.33 -17.92
C ARG A 211 -4.29 7.37 -19.39
N ALA A 212 -4.75 8.38 -20.11
CA ALA A 212 -4.44 8.54 -21.52
C ALA A 212 -2.94 8.64 -21.76
N TRP A 213 -2.24 9.38 -20.89
CA TRP A 213 -0.78 9.49 -20.97
C TRP A 213 -0.08 8.16 -20.70
N THR A 214 -0.44 7.43 -19.65
CA THR A 214 0.13 6.11 -19.35
C THR A 214 -0.10 5.11 -20.49
N LEU A 215 -1.29 5.09 -21.08
CA LEU A 215 -1.59 4.24 -22.24
C LEU A 215 -0.72 4.59 -23.45
N ALA A 216 -0.49 5.88 -23.70
CA ALA A 216 0.38 6.33 -24.77
C ALA A 216 1.85 5.90 -24.55
N VAL A 217 2.35 6.02 -23.32
CA VAL A 217 3.70 5.56 -22.94
C VAL A 217 3.81 4.04 -23.10
N ASN A 218 2.82 3.28 -22.66
CA ASN A 218 2.79 1.82 -22.84
C ASN A 218 2.84 1.44 -24.34
N GLY A 219 2.08 2.13 -25.19
CA GLY A 219 2.12 1.93 -26.63
C GLY A 219 3.50 2.19 -27.26
N LEU A 220 4.25 3.17 -26.75
CA LEU A 220 5.63 3.45 -27.17
C LEU A 220 6.59 2.32 -26.75
N ILE A 221 6.46 1.83 -25.52
CA ILE A 221 7.26 0.70 -25.00
C ILE A 221 6.99 -0.56 -25.82
N ASP A 222 5.72 -0.89 -26.07
CA ASP A 222 5.34 -2.05 -26.89
C ASP A 222 5.90 -1.97 -28.31
N ALA A 223 5.90 -0.77 -28.90
CA ALA A 223 6.48 -0.55 -30.21
C ALA A 223 8.02 -0.73 -30.19
N ALA A 224 8.69 -0.31 -29.13
CA ALA A 224 10.13 -0.52 -28.97
C ALA A 224 10.50 -1.99 -28.75
N ALA A 225 9.76 -2.71 -27.90
CA ALA A 225 9.95 -4.14 -27.68
C ALA A 225 9.82 -4.95 -28.99
N ARG A 226 8.80 -4.66 -29.81
CA ARG A 226 8.65 -5.30 -31.13
C ARG A 226 9.84 -5.05 -32.06
N ARG A 227 10.43 -3.86 -32.02
CA ARG A 227 11.62 -3.54 -32.82
C ARG A 227 12.85 -4.30 -32.34
N ALA A 228 13.05 -4.41 -31.03
CA ALA A 228 14.15 -5.18 -30.46
C ALA A 228 14.07 -6.66 -30.89
N CYS A 229 12.89 -7.28 -30.78
CA CYS A 229 12.69 -8.67 -31.22
C CYS A 229 12.91 -8.86 -32.73
N ALA A 230 12.50 -7.90 -33.57
CA ALA A 230 12.71 -7.97 -35.01
C ALA A 230 14.20 -7.86 -35.40
N ALA A 231 14.97 -7.05 -34.67
CA ALA A 231 16.42 -6.93 -34.86
C ALA A 231 17.14 -8.24 -34.50
N ASP A 232 16.77 -8.87 -33.39
CA ASP A 232 17.35 -10.16 -32.96
C ASP A 232 17.05 -11.29 -33.97
N ALA A 233 15.84 -11.32 -34.54
CA ALA A 233 15.45 -12.32 -35.55
C ALA A 233 16.18 -12.12 -36.89
N GLY A 234 16.46 -10.87 -37.28
CA GLY A 234 17.22 -10.55 -38.50
C GLY A 234 18.72 -10.81 -38.37
N GLN A 235 19.24 -10.94 -37.15
CA GLN A 235 20.64 -11.25 -36.85
C GLN A 235 20.91 -12.76 -36.72
N ALA A 236 19.91 -13.61 -36.97
CA ALA A 236 20.12 -15.05 -37.01
C ALA A 236 21.24 -15.35 -38.02
N PRO A 237 22.36 -15.98 -37.58
CA PRO A 237 23.49 -16.23 -38.47
C PRO A 237 22.99 -17.08 -39.62
N ASP A 238 23.37 -16.66 -40.83
CA ASP A 238 23.26 -17.40 -42.08
C ASP A 238 24.03 -18.73 -41.93
N ALA A 239 23.41 -19.66 -41.21
CA ALA A 239 23.91 -21.01 -41.02
C ALA A 239 23.69 -21.70 -42.36
N ALA A 240 24.75 -21.65 -43.16
CA ALA A 240 24.85 -22.32 -44.44
C ALA A 240 24.17 -23.70 -44.39
N PRO A 241 23.35 -24.05 -45.39
CA PRO A 241 22.71 -25.36 -45.44
C PRO A 241 23.79 -26.45 -45.42
N PRO A 242 23.63 -27.53 -44.63
CA PRO A 242 24.57 -28.64 -44.67
C PRO A 242 24.58 -29.22 -46.08
N ALA A 243 25.75 -29.15 -46.72
CA ALA A 243 26.00 -29.72 -48.02
C ALA A 243 25.64 -31.21 -48.01
N ALA A 244 24.72 -31.58 -48.90
CA ALA A 244 24.36 -32.94 -49.19
C ALA A 244 25.59 -33.73 -49.64
N ALA A 245 26.03 -34.70 -48.84
CA ALA A 245 26.99 -35.71 -49.23
C ALA A 245 26.26 -37.02 -49.51
N GLY A 246 26.27 -37.40 -50.80
CA GLY A 246 26.47 -38.76 -51.26
C GLY A 246 25.41 -39.81 -50.95
N ALA A 247 24.56 -40.08 -51.94
CA ALA A 247 23.92 -41.37 -52.10
C ALA A 247 24.96 -42.46 -52.45
N ASP A 248 24.82 -43.66 -51.87
CA ASP A 248 24.79 -44.93 -52.61
C ASP A 248 24.51 -46.14 -51.70
N GLY A 249 23.61 -47.03 -52.15
CA GLY A 249 23.81 -48.48 -51.96
C GLY A 249 22.82 -49.31 -51.14
N ARG A 250 21.74 -49.74 -51.80
CA ARG A 250 21.19 -51.12 -51.86
C ARG A 250 20.27 -51.73 -50.75
N LEU A 251 19.05 -52.02 -51.25
CA LEU A 251 18.31 -53.30 -51.31
C LEU A 251 17.78 -53.99 -50.03
N GLY A 252 16.45 -54.14 -49.99
CA GLY A 252 15.76 -55.26 -49.34
C GLY A 252 14.43 -54.89 -48.68
N GLY A 253 13.30 -55.03 -49.39
CA GLY A 253 11.96 -54.97 -48.78
C GLY A 253 11.59 -56.31 -48.09
N PRO A 254 10.29 -56.64 -47.96
CA PRO A 254 9.17 -55.85 -47.45
C PRO A 254 8.49 -56.57 -46.25
N ALA A 255 7.66 -55.90 -45.44
CA ALA A 255 6.45 -56.49 -44.84
C ALA A 255 5.71 -55.55 -43.87
N PHE A 256 4.39 -55.53 -44.05
CA PHE A 256 3.33 -55.48 -43.03
C PHE A 256 3.12 -54.23 -42.16
N THR A 257 2.05 -53.51 -42.50
CA THR A 257 0.99 -53.00 -41.59
C THR A 257 0.61 -54.02 -40.49
N PRO A 258 0.11 -53.63 -39.29
CA PRO A 258 -1.08 -52.76 -39.20
C PRO A 258 -1.24 -51.87 -37.93
N LEU A 259 -2.10 -50.84 -38.07
CA LEU A 259 -2.95 -50.28 -37.00
C LEU A 259 -3.87 -51.38 -36.45
N PRO A 260 -4.35 -51.36 -35.18
CA PRO A 260 -5.31 -50.33 -34.77
C PRO A 260 -5.37 -49.99 -33.26
N GLY A 261 -5.99 -48.82 -32.99
CA GLY A 261 -7.02 -48.61 -31.97
C GLY A 261 -6.71 -48.85 -30.49
N ARG A 262 -7.16 -47.92 -29.62
CA ARG A 262 -8.46 -48.07 -28.93
C ARG A 262 -8.61 -47.01 -27.83
N SER A 263 -9.80 -46.43 -27.81
CA SER A 263 -10.41 -45.62 -26.77
C SER A 263 -10.35 -46.26 -25.37
N GLY A 264 -10.49 -45.42 -24.33
CA GLY A 264 -11.24 -45.86 -23.15
C GLY A 264 -10.88 -45.22 -21.81
N ALA A 265 -11.63 -44.17 -21.48
CA ALA A 265 -12.45 -44.05 -20.26
C ALA A 265 -11.82 -43.90 -18.85
N ALA A 266 -12.45 -42.96 -18.14
CA ALA A 266 -12.86 -43.01 -16.74
C ALA A 266 -11.81 -42.83 -15.63
N GLY A 267 -11.80 -41.61 -15.09
CA GLY A 267 -12.30 -41.31 -13.74
C GLY A 267 -11.71 -42.07 -12.55
N ARG A 268 -11.10 -41.30 -11.63
CA ARG A 268 -11.26 -41.46 -10.17
C ARG A 268 -10.46 -40.40 -9.41
N THR A 269 -11.16 -39.56 -8.66
CA THR A 269 -10.67 -39.02 -7.38
C THR A 269 -10.31 -40.17 -6.43
N PRO A 270 -9.33 -40.00 -5.53
CA PRO A 270 -9.73 -39.85 -4.14
C PRO A 270 -8.82 -38.95 -3.25
N ALA A 271 -9.48 -38.34 -2.27
CA ALA A 271 -9.14 -38.26 -0.84
C ALA A 271 -7.71 -37.91 -0.36
N MET A 272 -7.69 -36.87 0.49
CA MET A 272 -6.73 -36.64 1.59
C MET A 272 -6.57 -37.88 2.49
N PRO A 273 -5.41 -38.06 3.15
CA PRO A 273 -5.33 -37.65 4.56
C PRO A 273 -3.92 -37.21 5.02
N GLY A 274 -3.81 -36.60 6.21
CA GLY A 274 -2.56 -36.67 6.99
C GLY A 274 -2.28 -35.48 7.91
N SER A 275 -2.33 -35.74 9.22
CA SER A 275 -2.08 -34.82 10.33
C SER A 275 -0.61 -34.83 10.81
N GLN A 276 -0.17 -33.67 11.35
CA GLN A 276 0.78 -33.44 12.48
C GLN A 276 2.29 -33.76 12.31
N PRO A 277 3.18 -33.36 13.26
CA PRO A 277 3.34 -32.10 14.03
C PRO A 277 4.83 -31.62 14.08
N GLY A 278 5.14 -30.46 14.66
CA GLY A 278 6.52 -30.14 15.03
C GLY A 278 6.79 -28.69 15.45
N ALA A 279 6.90 -28.46 16.75
CA ALA A 279 7.22 -27.18 17.37
C ALA A 279 8.73 -26.98 17.56
N ALA A 280 9.22 -25.75 17.38
CA ALA A 280 10.41 -25.23 18.06
C ALA A 280 10.32 -23.69 18.17
N PRO A 281 10.68 -23.07 19.32
CA PRO A 281 10.54 -21.63 19.57
C PRO A 281 11.80 -20.83 19.22
N PRO A 282 11.71 -19.52 18.89
CA PRO A 282 12.88 -18.67 18.78
C PRO A 282 13.34 -18.09 20.13
N THR A 283 14.65 -18.03 20.24
CA THR A 283 15.50 -17.52 21.31
C THR A 283 15.29 -16.03 21.56
N ARG A 284 15.22 -15.64 22.84
CA ARG A 284 15.23 -14.26 23.33
C ARG A 284 16.60 -13.61 23.12
N LEU A 285 16.59 -12.34 22.70
CA LEU A 285 17.71 -11.41 22.87
C LEU A 285 17.27 -10.30 23.83
N ASP A 286 18.14 -10.00 24.79
CA ASP A 286 17.99 -8.99 25.84
C ASP A 286 18.09 -7.55 25.30
N PRO A 287 17.40 -6.56 25.89
CA PRO A 287 17.72 -5.16 25.68
C PRO A 287 18.64 -4.63 26.78
N VAL A 288 19.76 -4.07 26.35
CA VAL A 288 20.72 -3.30 27.14
C VAL A 288 20.10 -1.96 27.59
N GLU A 289 20.13 -1.71 28.89
CA GLU A 289 19.88 -0.41 29.52
C GLU A 289 21.05 0.56 29.29
N GLY A 290 20.73 1.84 29.04
CA GLY A 290 21.68 2.95 29.04
C GLY A 290 20.96 4.29 29.31
N PRO A 291 21.60 5.26 29.99
CA PRO A 291 20.94 6.14 30.96
C PRO A 291 20.44 7.50 30.41
N PRO A 292 19.56 8.22 31.16
CA PRO A 292 19.00 9.51 30.77
C PRO A 292 19.75 10.71 31.37
N SER A 293 19.78 11.85 30.64
CA SER A 293 19.86 13.25 31.13
C SER A 293 20.12 14.24 29.96
N PRO A 294 19.99 15.58 30.11
CA PRO A 294 18.90 16.34 30.74
C PRO A 294 18.51 17.65 29.97
N VAL A 295 17.33 18.20 30.31
CA VAL A 295 16.97 19.64 30.52
C VAL A 295 17.31 20.74 29.49
N GLY A 296 16.27 21.52 29.13
CA GLY A 296 16.28 22.93 28.69
C GLY A 296 14.98 23.25 27.91
N SER A 297 13.93 23.90 28.41
CA SER A 297 13.71 25.20 29.08
C SER A 297 13.94 26.45 28.20
N GLY A 298 12.86 27.22 27.97
CA GLY A 298 12.82 28.57 27.35
C GLY A 298 11.90 28.64 26.12
N ALA A 299 10.60 29.02 26.17
CA ALA A 299 9.94 30.29 26.55
C ALA A 299 9.85 31.34 25.42
N SER A 300 8.69 32.02 25.37
CA SER A 300 8.21 33.13 24.49
C SER A 300 7.43 32.65 23.25
N ALA A 301 6.10 32.71 23.13
CA ALA A 301 5.06 33.65 23.56
C ALA A 301 5.17 35.04 22.92
N GLU A 302 4.55 35.21 21.74
CA GLU A 302 3.94 36.48 21.34
C GLU A 302 2.57 36.23 20.72
N ALA A 303 1.63 37.03 21.20
CA ALA A 303 0.22 37.02 20.89
C ALA A 303 -0.05 37.87 19.64
N PHE A 304 -0.94 37.38 18.77
CA PHE A 304 -1.53 38.19 17.72
C PHE A 304 -3.05 38.04 17.80
N THR A 305 -3.75 39.13 18.08
CA THR A 305 -5.21 39.23 17.99
C THR A 305 -5.60 40.16 16.83
N PRO A 306 -6.75 39.93 16.19
CA PRO A 306 -7.06 40.46 14.86
C PRO A 306 -7.94 41.72 14.92
N ALA A 307 -7.90 42.49 13.84
CA ALA A 307 -8.92 43.49 13.51
C ALA A 307 -9.45 43.20 12.09
N GLY A 308 -10.77 43.02 11.94
CA GLY A 308 -11.50 43.27 10.69
C GLY A 308 -12.17 44.67 10.75
N PRO A 309 -13.19 45.00 9.92
CA PRO A 309 -13.73 44.35 8.72
C PRO A 309 -14.03 45.34 7.54
N GLY A 310 -14.50 44.81 6.40
CA GLY A 310 -15.16 45.55 5.30
C GLY A 310 -15.44 44.59 4.12
N ALA A 311 -16.67 44.10 3.94
CA ALA A 311 -17.75 44.69 3.14
C ALA A 311 -17.38 44.86 1.65
N GLU A 312 -17.94 44.03 0.77
CA GLU A 312 -19.05 44.39 -0.14
C GLU A 312 -19.50 43.16 -0.95
N ALA A 313 -20.80 43.15 -1.24
CA ALA A 313 -21.51 42.21 -2.09
C ALA A 313 -21.39 42.61 -3.56
N ASP A 314 -21.58 41.66 -4.49
CA ASP A 314 -22.67 41.66 -5.49
C ASP A 314 -22.28 40.76 -6.69
N GLY A 315 -23.29 40.22 -7.40
CA GLY A 315 -23.08 39.66 -8.75
C GLY A 315 -23.54 38.22 -8.97
N SER A 316 -24.85 38.02 -8.98
CA SER A 316 -25.53 36.86 -9.57
C SER A 316 -25.40 36.86 -11.10
N THR A 317 -24.93 35.77 -11.70
CA THR A 317 -25.17 35.47 -13.12
C THR A 317 -25.56 34.01 -13.31
N ALA A 318 -26.80 33.81 -13.75
CA ALA A 318 -27.35 32.55 -14.21
C ALA A 318 -26.59 32.04 -15.45
N PHE A 319 -26.39 30.73 -15.55
CA PHE A 319 -25.81 30.09 -16.73
C PHE A 319 -26.77 29.02 -17.25
N GLU A 320 -27.30 29.27 -18.45
CA GLU A 320 -28.08 28.35 -19.28
C GLU A 320 -27.19 27.21 -19.82
N PRO A 321 -27.67 25.95 -19.90
CA PRO A 321 -26.92 24.89 -20.57
C PRO A 321 -27.36 24.77 -22.04
N ALA A 322 -26.41 24.93 -22.95
CA ALA A 322 -26.57 24.58 -24.36
C ALA A 322 -26.28 23.08 -24.58
N LEU A 323 -27.20 22.39 -25.24
CA LEU A 323 -27.01 21.03 -25.76
C LEU A 323 -26.32 21.08 -27.13
N PRO A 324 -25.31 20.23 -27.41
CA PRO A 324 -24.90 19.97 -28.78
C PRO A 324 -25.48 18.64 -29.28
N SER A 325 -26.19 18.74 -30.40
CA SER A 325 -26.39 17.65 -31.36
C SER A 325 -25.30 17.78 -32.43
N GLY A 326 -24.65 16.68 -32.83
CA GLY A 326 -23.73 16.73 -33.97
C GLY A 326 -22.78 15.53 -34.07
N ASP A 327 -23.05 14.71 -35.07
CA ASP A 327 -22.41 13.45 -35.47
C ASP A 327 -21.07 13.64 -36.21
N GLY A 328 -20.14 12.68 -36.05
CA GLY A 328 -19.19 12.30 -37.10
C GLY A 328 -17.72 12.77 -37.03
N GLY A 329 -16.88 12.05 -36.27
CA GLY A 329 -15.44 11.90 -36.55
C GLY A 329 -14.50 12.19 -35.37
N GLU A 330 -14.33 11.23 -34.45
CA GLU A 330 -13.46 11.38 -33.27
C GLU A 330 -11.98 11.60 -33.66
N SER A 331 -11.51 12.83 -33.48
CA SER A 331 -10.10 13.20 -33.59
C SER A 331 -9.34 12.72 -32.36
N LEU A 332 -8.07 12.32 -32.50
CA LEU A 332 -7.20 11.94 -31.38
C LEU A 332 -7.00 13.10 -30.37
N ASP A 333 -7.23 14.35 -30.80
CA ASP A 333 -7.28 15.53 -29.92
C ASP A 333 -8.59 15.63 -29.10
N GLU A 334 -9.67 14.99 -29.54
CA GLU A 334 -10.96 14.92 -28.84
C GLU A 334 -10.98 13.77 -27.82
N MET A 335 -10.30 12.66 -28.13
CA MET A 335 -10.11 11.50 -27.24
C MET A 335 -9.25 11.81 -25.99
N LEU A 336 -8.61 12.99 -25.93
CA LEU A 336 -7.74 13.44 -24.83
C LEU A 336 -8.37 14.55 -23.96
N ILE A 337 -9.62 14.93 -24.23
CA ILE A 337 -10.41 15.88 -23.45
C ILE A 337 -11.42 15.08 -22.62
N ALA A 338 -11.13 14.88 -21.33
CA ALA A 338 -12.01 14.14 -20.44
C ALA A 338 -13.35 14.89 -20.18
N PRO A 339 -14.48 14.16 -20.02
CA PRO A 339 -15.73 14.75 -19.54
C PRO A 339 -15.52 15.27 -18.11
N GLY A 340 -15.45 16.59 -17.92
CA GLY A 340 -15.12 17.21 -16.64
C GLY A 340 -14.24 18.46 -16.72
N GLY A 341 -13.81 18.87 -17.91
CA GLY A 341 -13.25 20.21 -18.16
C GLY A 341 -11.84 20.48 -17.61
N ARG A 342 -11.21 19.52 -16.93
CA ARG A 342 -9.77 19.58 -16.63
C ARG A 342 -9.03 18.84 -17.74
N ALA A 343 -8.71 19.58 -18.79
CA ALA A 343 -7.93 19.09 -19.91
C ALA A 343 -6.67 18.38 -19.39
N THR A 344 -6.35 17.22 -19.96
CA THR A 344 -5.00 16.66 -19.91
C THR A 344 -4.04 17.80 -20.25
N PRO A 345 -3.01 18.09 -19.43
CA PRO A 345 -2.16 19.24 -19.69
C PRO A 345 -1.66 19.14 -21.14
N PRO A 346 -1.89 20.15 -22.00
CA PRO A 346 -1.53 20.10 -23.42
C PRO A 346 -0.04 19.79 -23.65
N ARG A 347 0.77 19.99 -22.60
CA ARG A 347 2.20 19.67 -22.55
C ARG A 347 2.51 18.17 -22.52
N LEU A 348 1.72 17.34 -21.82
CA LEU A 348 1.94 15.88 -21.85
C LEU A 348 1.66 15.32 -23.24
N ILE A 349 0.60 15.82 -23.87
CA ILE A 349 0.25 15.47 -25.25
C ILE A 349 1.37 15.91 -26.21
N ALA A 350 1.88 17.13 -26.07
CA ALA A 350 2.98 17.64 -26.88
C ALA A 350 4.27 16.81 -26.72
N LEU A 351 4.60 16.41 -25.49
CA LEU A 351 5.76 15.57 -25.19
C LEU A 351 5.64 14.20 -25.86
N VAL A 352 4.49 13.54 -25.71
CA VAL A 352 4.23 12.25 -26.37
C VAL A 352 4.27 12.40 -27.89
N LYS A 353 3.63 13.41 -28.47
CA LYS A 353 3.67 13.69 -29.91
C LYS A 353 5.11 13.92 -30.40
N GLY A 354 5.92 14.67 -29.65
CA GLY A 354 7.34 14.91 -29.96
C GLY A 354 8.18 13.63 -29.90
N ARG A 355 7.89 12.72 -28.97
CA ARG A 355 8.54 11.40 -28.88
C ARG A 355 8.10 10.46 -30.01
N ILE A 356 6.81 10.40 -30.34
CA ILE A 356 6.30 9.64 -31.50
C ILE A 356 7.00 10.10 -32.78
N ALA A 357 7.12 11.42 -32.98
CA ALA A 357 7.82 11.98 -34.14
C ALA A 357 9.29 11.56 -34.18
N ARG A 358 10.01 11.64 -33.05
CA ARG A 358 11.41 11.18 -32.94
C ARG A 358 11.54 9.68 -33.26
N PHE A 359 10.69 8.84 -32.69
CA PHE A 359 10.66 7.40 -32.98
C PHE A 359 10.38 7.10 -34.45
N ALA A 360 9.50 7.87 -35.10
CA ALA A 360 9.22 7.74 -36.53
C ALA A 360 10.42 8.20 -37.39
N THR A 361 11.12 9.27 -37.01
CA THR A 361 12.30 9.77 -37.77
C THR A 361 13.56 8.93 -37.58
N ALA A 362 13.75 8.30 -36.41
CA ALA A 362 14.83 7.33 -36.23
C ALA A 362 14.68 6.13 -37.19
N ASN A 363 13.44 5.85 -37.63
CA ASN A 363 13.11 4.79 -38.58
C ASN A 363 13.55 5.11 -40.02
N THR A 364 13.54 6.39 -40.45
CA THR A 364 13.83 6.75 -41.85
C THR A 364 15.29 6.62 -42.25
N HIS A 365 16.21 6.47 -41.30
CA HIS A 365 17.63 6.26 -41.59
C HIS A 365 18.06 4.78 -41.67
N ARG A 366 17.17 3.81 -41.44
CA ARG A 366 17.46 2.38 -41.64
C ARG A 366 16.71 1.84 -42.86
N THR A 367 17.47 1.38 -43.84
CA THR A 367 16.99 0.66 -45.03
C THR A 367 16.20 -0.59 -44.60
N VAL A 368 14.89 -0.57 -44.88
CA VAL A 368 13.91 -1.60 -44.49
C VAL A 368 14.01 -2.83 -45.40
N PRO A 369 14.12 -4.08 -44.88
CA PRO A 369 13.77 -5.29 -45.61
C PRO A 369 12.27 -5.65 -45.45
N PRO A 370 11.67 -6.42 -46.38
CA PRO A 370 10.21 -6.53 -46.48
C PRO A 370 9.56 -7.46 -45.43
N SER A 371 8.60 -6.85 -44.72
CA SER A 371 7.38 -7.35 -44.05
C SER A 371 7.08 -8.85 -43.92
N GLY A 372 6.88 -9.29 -42.67
CA GLY A 372 6.10 -10.48 -42.28
C GLY A 372 5.19 -10.17 -41.08
N ILE A 373 3.92 -10.59 -41.15
CA ILE A 373 2.82 -10.23 -40.24
C ILE A 373 2.82 -11.17 -39.01
N SER A 374 2.78 -10.65 -37.79
CA SER A 374 2.35 -11.44 -36.63
C SER A 374 1.62 -10.67 -35.53
N HIS A 375 0.62 -11.38 -34.98
CA HIS A 375 -0.44 -11.01 -34.05
C HIS A 375 0.06 -10.51 -32.67
N ALA A 376 -0.60 -9.48 -32.14
CA ALA A 376 -0.36 -8.93 -30.80
C ALA A 376 -1.41 -9.41 -29.77
N PHE A 377 -0.96 -9.57 -28.52
CA PHE A 377 -1.71 -9.94 -27.33
C PHE A 377 -2.48 -8.72 -26.75
N ARG A 378 -3.67 -8.95 -26.16
CA ARG A 378 -4.48 -7.93 -25.47
C ARG A 378 -4.51 -8.22 -23.96
N PRO A 379 -4.26 -7.23 -23.09
CA PRO A 379 -4.48 -7.39 -21.65
C PRO A 379 -5.98 -7.39 -21.30
N PRO A 380 -6.36 -7.98 -20.15
CA PRO A 380 -7.75 -8.04 -19.70
C PRO A 380 -8.23 -6.68 -19.18
N VAL A 381 -9.46 -6.34 -19.54
CA VAL A 381 -10.22 -5.15 -19.12
C VAL A 381 -10.75 -5.32 -17.71
#